data_AF-A0A1G1ACR8-F1
#
_entry.id   AF-A0A1G1ACR8-F1
#
_cell.length_a   1.000
_cell.length_b   1.000
_cell.length_c   1.000
_cell.angle_alpha   90.00
_cell.angle_beta   90.00
_cell.angle_gamma   90.00
#
_symmetry.space_group_name_H-M   'P 1'
#
loop_
_entity.id
_entity.type
_entity.pdbx_description
1 polymer ?
#
loop_
_entity_poly.entity_id
_entity_poly.type
_entity_poly.pdbx_seq_one_letter_code
_entity_poly.pdbx_strand_id
1 'polypeptide(L)'
;MLHRNYHFSLFSAVFLFAAAEYLSAATPEWQVIKGKHFLVHYRSDLSFAEKVASKAEEYYNSITEDLGFTRYDNFWLWENRTRIFIYASKNEFIKATGAPEWAIGKAEFSKRAISTFPGDEAFMDSVLPHEMTHLIFRDFIGFKGDIPLWLNEGVAQWEEPVKRKNWERYAGKLAVNNQYIPFSKIMVMDVKQVIASGQAINFYRQAMSMVGFLVKMYGSGKFRTFCGEIRDGRGMDDSLRFAYPESLRNINELEKAWKQYVMEQQEAGK
;
A
#
# COMPACT_ATOMS: atom_id res chain seq x y z
N MET A 1 -26.31 -67.61 -68.10
CA MET A 1 -24.85 -67.66 -67.84
C MET A 1 -24.34 -66.25 -67.60
N LEU A 2 -23.83 -66.02 -66.37
CA LEU A 2 -22.73 -65.10 -65.96
C LEU A 2 -22.88 -63.58 -66.28
N HIS A 3 -23.23 -62.67 -65.35
CA HIS A 3 -22.53 -62.11 -64.17
C HIS A 3 -21.26 -61.26 -64.40
N ARG A 4 -21.19 -60.15 -63.62
CA ARG A 4 -20.09 -59.23 -63.25
C ARG A 4 -19.83 -58.00 -64.14
N ASN A 5 -19.44 -56.82 -63.64
CA ASN A 5 -19.49 -56.10 -62.36
C ASN A 5 -18.64 -54.81 -62.52
N TYR A 6 -19.07 -53.68 -61.92
CA TYR A 6 -18.34 -52.52 -61.37
C TYR A 6 -17.20 -51.84 -62.20
N HIS A 7 -17.03 -50.52 -62.29
CA HIS A 7 -16.89 -49.56 -61.18
C HIS A 7 -17.12 -48.09 -61.63
N PHE A 8 -17.84 -47.37 -60.77
CA PHE A 8 -17.79 -45.91 -60.61
C PHE A 8 -16.38 -45.46 -60.18
N SER A 9 -15.92 -44.31 -60.68
CA SER A 9 -14.87 -43.53 -60.01
C SER A 9 -15.35 -42.08 -59.91
N LEU A 10 -16.02 -41.78 -58.79
CA LEU A 10 -16.32 -40.43 -58.35
C LEU A 10 -15.08 -39.92 -57.60
N PHE A 11 -14.46 -38.83 -58.09
CA PHE A 11 -13.46 -38.09 -57.32
C PHE A 11 -14.17 -37.38 -56.16
N SER A 12 -14.18 -38.00 -54.98
CA SER A 12 -14.60 -37.35 -53.74
C SER A 12 -13.44 -36.50 -53.22
N ALA A 13 -13.54 -35.19 -53.41
CA ALA A 13 -12.71 -34.23 -52.68
C ALA A 13 -13.12 -34.25 -51.20
N VAL A 14 -12.32 -34.89 -50.36
CA VAL A 14 -12.44 -34.78 -48.90
C VAL A 14 -11.64 -33.55 -48.48
N PHE A 15 -12.32 -32.41 -48.33
CA PHE A 15 -11.80 -31.31 -47.52
C PHE A 15 -11.96 -31.70 -46.05
N LEU A 16 -10.88 -32.19 -45.45
CA LEU A 16 -10.74 -32.30 -44.00
C LEU A 16 -10.71 -30.88 -43.42
N PHE A 17 -11.88 -30.38 -43.00
CA PHE A 17 -11.94 -29.26 -42.06
C PHE A 17 -11.44 -29.75 -40.71
N ALA A 18 -10.17 -29.49 -40.40
CA ALA A 18 -9.67 -29.56 -39.05
C ALA A 18 -10.32 -28.41 -38.26
N ALA A 19 -11.39 -28.72 -37.53
CA ALA A 19 -11.90 -27.81 -36.50
C ALA A 19 -10.83 -27.73 -35.40
N ALA A 20 -10.04 -26.66 -35.41
CA ALA A 20 -9.23 -26.30 -34.27
C ALA A 20 -10.19 -25.89 -33.14
N GLU A 21 -10.48 -26.81 -32.22
CA GLU A 21 -11.08 -26.45 -30.95
C GLU A 21 -10.11 -25.53 -30.22
N TYR A 22 -10.39 -24.23 -30.27
CA TYR A 22 -9.82 -23.28 -29.33
C TYR A 22 -10.36 -23.68 -27.95
N LEU A 23 -9.60 -24.50 -27.22
CA LEU A 23 -9.73 -24.56 -25.76
C LEU A 23 -9.51 -23.14 -25.25
N SER A 24 -10.59 -22.43 -24.99
CA SER A 24 -10.57 -21.31 -24.05
C SER A 24 -10.03 -21.90 -22.76
N ALA A 25 -8.74 -21.68 -22.46
CA ALA A 25 -8.17 -22.03 -21.18
C ALA A 25 -9.08 -21.40 -20.12
N ALA A 26 -9.85 -22.22 -19.41
CA ALA A 26 -10.73 -21.74 -18.37
C ALA A 26 -9.88 -20.94 -17.39
N THR A 27 -10.32 -19.74 -17.05
CA THR A 27 -9.63 -18.93 -16.06
C THR A 27 -9.57 -19.76 -14.77
N PRO A 28 -8.38 -20.02 -14.19
CA PRO A 28 -8.26 -20.87 -13.02
C PRO A 28 -9.17 -20.36 -11.89
N GLU A 29 -9.88 -21.26 -11.24
CA GLU A 29 -10.68 -20.91 -10.07
C GLU A 29 -9.81 -20.32 -8.96
N TRP A 30 -10.38 -19.39 -8.19
CA TRP A 30 -9.70 -18.81 -7.05
C TRP A 30 -9.53 -19.84 -5.94
N GLN A 31 -8.29 -20.10 -5.56
CA GLN A 31 -7.93 -20.81 -4.34
C GLN A 31 -7.71 -19.81 -3.21
N VAL A 32 -7.88 -20.24 -1.95
CA VAL A 32 -7.84 -19.32 -0.79
C VAL A 32 -6.96 -19.86 0.33
N ILE A 33 -5.96 -19.07 0.73
CA ILE A 33 -5.24 -19.25 1.99
C ILE A 33 -5.91 -18.39 3.06
N LYS A 34 -6.30 -19.01 4.17
CA LYS A 34 -6.98 -18.35 5.29
C LYS A 34 -5.98 -18.02 6.38
N GLY A 35 -5.69 -16.73 6.55
CA GLY A 35 -4.96 -16.19 7.69
C GLY A 35 -5.88 -15.76 8.84
N LYS A 36 -5.26 -15.20 9.88
CA LYS A 36 -5.96 -14.60 11.02
C LYS A 36 -6.64 -13.30 10.60
N HIS A 37 -5.92 -12.43 9.88
CA HIS A 37 -6.41 -11.12 9.44
C HIS A 37 -6.69 -11.05 7.93
N PHE A 38 -6.26 -12.06 7.16
CA PHE A 38 -6.34 -12.04 5.70
C PHE A 38 -7.03 -13.27 5.09
N LEU A 39 -7.63 -13.05 3.93
CA LEU A 39 -8.02 -14.08 2.97
C LEU A 39 -7.22 -13.84 1.68
N VAL A 40 -6.25 -14.70 1.38
CA VAL A 40 -5.40 -14.57 0.19
C VAL A 40 -5.96 -15.47 -0.91
N HIS A 41 -6.59 -14.84 -1.90
CA HIS A 41 -7.11 -15.45 -3.10
C HIS A 41 -6.01 -15.51 -4.17
N TYR A 42 -5.75 -16.67 -4.75
CA TYR A 42 -4.73 -16.86 -5.80
C TYR A 42 -5.17 -17.87 -6.88
N ARG A 43 -4.53 -17.85 -8.05
CA ARG A 43 -4.91 -18.68 -9.22
C ARG A 43 -3.91 -19.76 -9.63
N SER A 44 -2.61 -19.54 -9.46
CA SER A 44 -1.59 -20.46 -10.01
C SER A 44 -0.31 -20.60 -9.20
N ASP A 45 0.12 -19.56 -8.46
CA ASP A 45 1.40 -19.57 -7.73
C ASP A 45 1.18 -19.69 -6.21
N LEU A 46 1.06 -20.94 -5.73
CA LEU A 46 0.90 -21.25 -4.31
C LEU A 46 2.08 -20.73 -3.48
N SER A 47 3.32 -20.90 -3.94
CA SER A 47 4.50 -20.49 -3.17
C SER A 47 4.55 -18.97 -2.95
N PHE A 48 4.23 -18.20 -3.99
CA PHE A 48 4.09 -16.76 -3.86
C PHE A 48 2.92 -16.40 -2.94
N ALA A 49 1.77 -17.06 -3.07
CA ALA A 49 0.61 -16.81 -2.22
C ALA A 49 0.87 -17.10 -0.73
N GLU A 50 1.60 -18.17 -0.40
CA GLU A 50 2.02 -18.49 0.96
C GLU A 50 2.98 -17.43 1.52
N LYS A 51 3.92 -16.94 0.71
CA LYS A 51 4.80 -15.83 1.09
C LYS A 51 4.00 -14.56 1.37
N VAL A 52 3.03 -14.22 0.51
CA VAL A 52 2.15 -13.05 0.70
C VAL A 52 1.35 -13.20 1.99
N ALA A 53 0.75 -14.37 2.23
CA ALA A 53 -0.03 -14.64 3.43
C ALA A 53 0.80 -14.48 4.70
N SER A 54 2.02 -15.04 4.71
CA SER A 54 2.95 -14.92 5.85
C SER A 54 3.37 -13.47 6.09
N LYS A 55 3.81 -12.76 5.03
CA LYS A 55 4.25 -11.36 5.14
C LYS A 55 3.13 -10.41 5.51
N ALA A 56 1.91 -10.64 5.03
CA ALA A 56 0.76 -9.84 5.43
C ALA A 56 0.48 -9.95 6.93
N GLU A 57 0.55 -11.15 7.52
CA GLU A 57 0.38 -11.30 8.97
C GLU A 57 1.51 -10.64 9.77
N GLU A 58 2.76 -10.73 9.29
CA GLU A 58 3.91 -10.02 9.89
C GLU A 58 3.69 -8.51 9.89
N TYR A 59 3.38 -7.94 8.72
CA TYR A 59 3.17 -6.49 8.57
C TYR A 59 1.95 -5.99 9.31
N TYR A 60 0.86 -6.76 9.37
CA TYR A 60 -0.28 -6.38 10.17
C TYR A 60 0.11 -6.16 11.64
N ASN A 61 0.88 -7.08 12.21
CA ASN A 61 1.33 -6.96 13.60
C ASN A 61 2.29 -5.77 13.75
N SER A 62 3.29 -5.62 12.88
CA SER A 62 4.27 -4.53 12.99
C SER A 62 3.60 -3.16 12.81
N ILE A 63 2.79 -2.97 11.77
CA ILE A 63 2.12 -1.70 11.48
C ILE A 63 1.20 -1.29 12.63
N THR A 64 0.41 -2.24 13.16
CA THR A 64 -0.50 -1.93 14.28
C THR A 64 0.27 -1.62 15.57
N GLU A 65 1.42 -2.23 15.82
CA GLU A 65 2.29 -1.91 16.94
C GLU A 65 2.97 -0.54 16.78
N ASP A 66 3.58 -0.31 15.63
CA ASP A 66 4.35 0.88 15.29
C ASP A 66 3.51 2.16 15.30
N LEU A 67 2.27 2.08 14.83
CA LEU A 67 1.32 3.20 14.82
C LEU A 67 0.41 3.25 16.05
N GLY A 68 0.50 2.25 16.95
CA GLY A 68 -0.26 2.21 18.20
C GLY A 68 -1.73 1.77 18.05
N PHE A 69 -2.08 1.05 16.99
CA PHE A 69 -3.43 0.59 16.67
C PHE A 69 -3.81 -0.81 17.23
N THR A 70 -2.95 -1.46 18.01
CA THR A 70 -3.14 -2.83 18.54
C THR A 70 -4.42 -3.08 19.34
N ARG A 71 -4.99 -2.07 20.02
CA ARG A 71 -6.19 -2.19 20.87
C ARG A 71 -7.46 -1.68 20.19
N TYR A 72 -7.53 -1.77 18.88
CA TYR A 72 -8.75 -1.48 18.14
C TYR A 72 -9.51 -2.81 17.97
N ASP A 73 -10.63 -2.96 18.68
CA ASP A 73 -11.31 -4.26 18.84
C ASP A 73 -11.74 -4.87 17.49
N ASN A 74 -11.58 -6.20 17.38
CA ASN A 74 -11.99 -7.03 16.23
C ASN A 74 -11.45 -6.59 14.85
N PHE A 75 -10.36 -5.85 14.83
CA PHE A 75 -9.78 -5.37 13.58
C PHE A 75 -9.39 -6.55 12.68
N TRP A 76 -10.03 -6.60 11.51
CA TRP A 76 -9.80 -7.57 10.45
C TRP A 76 -9.96 -9.04 10.85
N LEU A 77 -10.71 -9.37 11.90
CA LEU A 77 -10.95 -10.76 12.29
C LEU A 77 -12.20 -11.33 11.63
N TRP A 78 -12.29 -12.66 11.56
CA TRP A 78 -13.48 -13.41 11.14
C TRP A 78 -14.00 -13.03 9.73
N GLU A 79 -15.21 -12.50 9.63
CA GLU A 79 -15.82 -12.01 8.38
C GLU A 79 -15.23 -10.67 7.90
N ASN A 80 -14.50 -9.96 8.76
CA ASN A 80 -13.93 -8.64 8.47
C ASN A 80 -12.49 -8.69 7.91
N ARG A 81 -11.96 -9.89 7.68
CA ARG A 81 -10.62 -10.10 7.12
C ARG A 81 -10.42 -9.35 5.81
N THR A 82 -9.26 -8.72 5.68
CA THR A 82 -8.80 -8.07 4.44
C THR A 82 -8.56 -9.12 3.36
N ARG A 83 -8.98 -8.83 2.13
CA ARG A 83 -8.76 -9.75 1.01
C ARG A 83 -7.52 -9.35 0.22
N ILE A 84 -6.70 -10.32 -0.15
CA ILE A 84 -5.60 -10.11 -1.10
C ILE A 84 -5.88 -10.96 -2.34
N PHE A 85 -5.93 -10.35 -3.52
CA PHE A 85 -6.16 -11.02 -4.79
C PHE A 85 -4.86 -11.06 -5.60
N ILE A 86 -4.36 -12.27 -5.85
CA ILE A 86 -3.17 -12.54 -6.65
C ILE A 86 -3.62 -13.08 -8.00
N TYR A 87 -3.70 -12.18 -8.98
CA TYR A 87 -4.07 -12.49 -10.35
C TYR A 87 -2.98 -13.33 -11.04
N ALA A 88 -3.36 -14.13 -12.04
CA ALA A 88 -2.43 -15.06 -12.68
C ALA A 88 -1.30 -14.37 -13.47
N SER A 89 -1.50 -13.10 -13.86
CA SER A 89 -0.52 -12.31 -14.60
C SER A 89 -0.73 -10.81 -14.41
N LYS A 90 0.29 -10.01 -14.74
CA LYS A 90 0.23 -8.54 -14.79
C LYS A 90 -0.92 -8.03 -15.67
N ASN A 91 -1.12 -8.63 -16.84
CA ASN A 91 -2.19 -8.24 -17.76
C ASN A 91 -3.58 -8.44 -17.16
N GLU A 92 -3.76 -9.55 -16.44
CA GLU A 92 -5.01 -9.84 -15.75
C GLU A 92 -5.26 -8.87 -14.59
N PHE A 93 -4.22 -8.59 -13.79
CA PHE A 93 -4.25 -7.58 -12.73
C PHE A 93 -4.64 -6.20 -13.27
N ILE A 94 -3.99 -5.71 -14.33
CA ILE A 94 -4.30 -4.41 -14.94
C ILE A 94 -5.73 -4.40 -15.46
N LYS A 95 -6.16 -5.44 -16.17
CA LYS A 95 -7.51 -5.55 -16.72
C LYS A 95 -8.58 -5.56 -15.62
N ALA A 96 -8.34 -6.25 -14.51
CA ALA A 96 -9.30 -6.39 -13.42
C ALA A 96 -9.38 -5.13 -12.54
N THR A 97 -8.26 -4.43 -12.35
CA THR A 97 -8.16 -3.34 -11.37
C THR A 97 -8.14 -1.94 -12.00
N GLY A 98 -7.89 -1.83 -13.31
CA GLY A 98 -7.63 -0.57 -13.99
C GLY A 98 -6.36 0.14 -13.50
N ALA A 99 -5.43 -0.60 -12.88
CA ALA A 99 -4.15 -0.04 -12.44
C ALA A 99 -3.28 0.36 -13.65
N PRO A 100 -2.44 1.40 -13.51
CA PRO A 100 -1.50 1.78 -14.56
C PRO A 100 -0.44 0.68 -14.78
N GLU A 101 0.20 0.67 -15.95
CA GLU A 101 1.12 -0.39 -16.34
C GLU A 101 2.34 -0.54 -15.41
N TRP A 102 2.76 0.52 -14.75
CA TRP A 102 3.87 0.47 -13.78
C TRP A 102 3.47 -0.07 -12.40
N ALA A 103 2.18 -0.21 -12.11
CA ALA A 103 1.73 -0.68 -10.80
C ALA A 103 1.96 -2.18 -10.63
N ILE A 104 2.45 -2.56 -9.46
CA ILE A 104 2.69 -3.95 -9.06
C ILE A 104 1.77 -4.40 -7.91
N GLY A 105 1.00 -3.45 -7.38
CA GLY A 105 -0.08 -3.69 -6.42
C GLY A 105 -1.02 -2.49 -6.39
N LYS A 106 -2.21 -2.68 -5.80
CA LYS A 106 -3.20 -1.61 -5.62
C LYS A 106 -4.15 -1.95 -4.46
N ALA A 107 -4.37 -1.01 -3.55
CA ALA A 107 -5.47 -1.10 -2.59
C ALA A 107 -6.80 -0.60 -3.15
N GLU A 108 -7.89 -1.24 -2.72
CA GLU A 108 -9.27 -0.80 -2.88
C GLU A 108 -9.89 -0.56 -1.51
N PHE A 109 -9.86 0.69 -1.04
CA PHE A 109 -10.30 1.09 0.29
C PHE A 109 -11.72 0.65 0.65
N SER A 110 -12.68 0.87 -0.28
CA SER A 110 -14.09 0.54 -0.05
C SER A 110 -14.38 -0.96 0.07
N LYS A 111 -13.47 -1.81 -0.42
CA LYS A 111 -13.60 -3.27 -0.39
C LYS A 111 -12.66 -3.92 0.63
N ARG A 112 -11.81 -3.13 1.30
CA ARG A 112 -10.71 -3.61 2.13
C ARG A 112 -9.95 -4.75 1.43
N ALA A 113 -9.42 -4.43 0.25
CA ALA A 113 -8.75 -5.40 -0.59
C ALA A 113 -7.43 -4.85 -1.16
N ILE A 114 -6.46 -5.75 -1.37
CA ILE A 114 -5.22 -5.49 -2.10
C ILE A 114 -5.18 -6.43 -3.30
N SER A 115 -4.77 -5.93 -4.45
CA SER A 115 -4.62 -6.71 -5.67
C SER A 115 -3.17 -6.69 -6.14
N THR A 116 -2.66 -7.82 -6.63
CA THR A 116 -1.29 -7.97 -7.17
C THR A 116 -1.20 -9.17 -8.14
N PHE A 117 0.00 -9.49 -8.62
CA PHE A 117 0.34 -10.65 -9.46
C PHE A 117 1.75 -11.17 -9.08
N PRO A 118 2.08 -12.45 -9.37
CA PRO A 118 3.39 -13.01 -9.06
C PRO A 118 4.54 -12.39 -9.87
N GLY A 119 5.76 -12.44 -9.33
CA GLY A 119 6.99 -12.17 -10.08
C GLY A 119 7.67 -10.82 -9.80
N ASP A 120 7.19 -10.05 -8.81
CA ASP A 120 7.86 -8.82 -8.39
C ASP A 120 8.16 -8.84 -6.88
N GLU A 121 9.43 -8.95 -6.51
CA GLU A 121 9.88 -8.95 -5.12
C GLU A 121 9.62 -7.60 -4.43
N ALA A 122 9.59 -6.49 -5.19
CA ALA A 122 9.29 -5.17 -4.64
C ALA A 122 7.85 -5.07 -4.12
N PHE A 123 6.96 -5.98 -4.55
CA PHE A 123 5.64 -6.07 -3.95
C PHE A 123 5.74 -6.40 -2.46
N MET A 124 6.54 -7.38 -2.07
CA MET A 124 6.60 -7.84 -0.67
C MET A 124 7.19 -6.77 0.26
N ASP A 125 8.30 -6.16 -0.13
CA ASP A 125 9.09 -5.31 0.77
C ASP A 125 8.75 -3.82 0.68
N SER A 126 7.93 -3.40 -0.30
CA SER A 126 7.55 -1.99 -0.50
C SER A 126 6.05 -1.83 -0.65
N VAL A 127 5.42 -2.45 -1.66
CA VAL A 127 4.02 -2.15 -1.96
C VAL A 127 3.04 -2.78 -0.96
N LEU A 128 3.26 -4.02 -0.53
CA LEU A 128 2.40 -4.70 0.42
C LEU A 128 2.30 -3.94 1.76
N PRO A 129 3.40 -3.62 2.47
CA PRO A 129 3.31 -2.86 3.71
C PRO A 129 2.74 -1.46 3.49
N HIS A 130 3.04 -0.81 2.36
CA HIS A 130 2.51 0.51 2.02
C HIS A 130 0.98 0.51 1.88
N GLU A 131 0.45 -0.36 1.02
CA GLU A 131 -0.99 -0.48 0.75
C GLU A 131 -1.76 -0.99 1.98
N MET A 132 -1.16 -1.92 2.73
CA MET A 132 -1.71 -2.36 4.01
C MET A 132 -1.81 -1.22 5.01
N THR A 133 -0.77 -0.39 5.10
CA THR A 133 -0.79 0.76 6.03
C THR A 133 -1.89 1.74 5.68
N HIS A 134 -2.13 2.01 4.39
CA HIS A 134 -3.28 2.85 4.03
C HIS A 134 -4.61 2.23 4.45
N LEU A 135 -4.82 0.91 4.25
CA LEU A 135 -6.05 0.24 4.69
C LEU A 135 -6.21 0.31 6.22
N ILE A 136 -5.15 -0.03 6.96
CA ILE A 136 -5.15 -0.03 8.43
C ILE A 136 -5.47 1.37 8.94
N PHE A 137 -4.76 2.37 8.40
CA PHE A 137 -4.92 3.75 8.79
C PHE A 137 -6.31 4.29 8.46
N ARG A 138 -6.86 3.95 7.29
CA ARG A 138 -8.23 4.34 6.88
C ARG A 138 -9.31 3.75 7.77
N ASP A 139 -9.18 2.49 8.16
CA ASP A 139 -10.13 1.91 9.10
C ASP A 139 -10.02 2.55 10.50
N PHE A 140 -8.84 3.02 10.91
CA PHE A 140 -8.66 3.73 12.18
C PHE A 140 -9.22 5.16 12.16
N ILE A 141 -8.84 5.95 11.16
CA ILE A 141 -9.18 7.39 11.04
C ILE A 141 -10.54 7.62 10.36
N GLY A 142 -11.15 6.57 9.84
CA GLY A 142 -12.44 6.60 9.16
C GLY A 142 -12.39 7.06 7.70
N PHE A 143 -13.55 6.94 7.06
CA PHE A 143 -13.78 7.31 5.66
C PHE A 143 -14.51 8.65 5.51
N LYS A 144 -14.77 9.34 6.63
CA LYS A 144 -15.43 10.64 6.67
C LYS A 144 -14.38 11.72 6.93
N GLY A 145 -14.35 12.76 6.11
CA GLY A 145 -13.39 13.85 6.21
C GLY A 145 -12.12 13.63 5.39
N ASP A 146 -11.42 14.73 5.12
CA ASP A 146 -10.18 14.72 4.35
C ASP A 146 -8.97 14.58 5.28
N ILE A 147 -8.24 13.48 5.13
CA ILE A 147 -6.95 13.31 5.77
C ILE A 147 -5.92 14.13 4.96
N PRO A 148 -5.09 14.96 5.61
CA PRO A 148 -3.99 15.62 4.93
C PRO A 148 -3.09 14.62 4.21
N LEU A 149 -2.77 14.91 2.94
CA LEU A 149 -2.00 13.99 2.10
C LEU A 149 -0.67 13.58 2.73
N TRP A 150 0.04 14.52 3.37
CA TRP A 150 1.31 14.24 4.02
C TRP A 150 1.17 13.16 5.11
N LEU A 151 0.05 13.12 5.83
CA LEU A 151 -0.16 12.16 6.90
C LEU A 151 -0.50 10.80 6.30
N ASN A 152 -1.41 10.75 5.31
CA ASN A 152 -1.80 9.53 4.62
C ASN A 152 -0.61 8.82 3.96
N GLU A 153 0.22 9.57 3.26
CA GLU A 153 1.42 9.06 2.58
C GLU A 153 2.57 8.83 3.54
N GLY A 154 2.70 9.71 4.55
CA GLY A 154 3.76 9.62 5.55
C GLY A 154 3.69 8.33 6.35
N VAL A 155 2.50 7.90 6.79
CA VAL A 155 2.35 6.62 7.50
C VAL A 155 2.70 5.44 6.60
N ALA A 156 2.24 5.43 5.35
CA ALA A 156 2.50 4.34 4.43
C ALA A 156 3.98 4.20 4.09
N GLN A 157 4.67 5.32 3.84
CA GLN A 157 6.11 5.33 3.59
C GLN A 157 6.91 4.96 4.84
N TRP A 158 6.42 5.35 6.02
CA TRP A 158 7.07 5.04 7.30
C TRP A 158 7.09 3.54 7.60
N GLU A 159 6.09 2.80 7.13
CA GLU A 159 5.98 1.35 7.34
C GLU A 159 6.69 0.53 6.25
N GLU A 160 7.26 1.15 5.22
CA GLU A 160 8.09 0.45 4.24
C GLU A 160 9.50 0.18 4.81
N PRO A 161 9.91 -1.07 5.07
CA PRO A 161 11.11 -1.37 5.86
C PRO A 161 12.41 -0.72 5.34
N VAL A 162 12.62 -0.75 4.02
CA VAL A 162 13.83 -0.18 3.39
C VAL A 162 13.85 1.34 3.52
N LYS A 163 12.70 2.00 3.33
CA LYS A 163 12.60 3.46 3.44
C LYS A 163 12.70 3.90 4.89
N ARG A 164 12.01 3.19 5.79
CA ARG A 164 12.10 3.38 7.25
C ARG A 164 13.51 3.25 7.76
N LYS A 165 14.33 2.32 7.25
CA LYS A 165 15.75 2.22 7.64
C LYS A 165 16.58 3.44 7.25
N ASN A 166 16.19 4.17 6.20
CA ASN A 166 16.95 5.27 5.62
C ASN A 166 16.35 6.66 5.90
N TRP A 167 15.30 6.74 6.71
CA TRP A 167 14.47 7.94 6.85
C TRP A 167 15.24 9.16 7.41
N GLU A 168 16.06 8.98 8.45
CA GLU A 168 16.91 10.02 9.04
C GLU A 168 17.86 10.61 8.00
N ARG A 169 18.49 9.74 7.20
CA ARG A 169 19.37 10.16 6.10
C ARG A 169 18.62 10.97 5.05
N TYR A 170 17.39 10.59 4.70
CA TYR A 170 16.57 11.35 3.75
C TYR A 170 16.17 12.71 4.31
N ALA A 171 15.77 12.76 5.58
CA ALA A 171 15.42 13.99 6.27
C ALA A 171 16.63 14.94 6.38
N GLY A 172 17.78 14.43 6.80
CA GLY A 172 19.03 15.19 6.94
C GLY A 172 19.46 15.84 5.62
N LYS A 173 19.36 15.10 4.50
CA LYS A 173 19.62 15.64 3.16
C LYS A 173 18.67 16.78 2.79
N LEU A 174 17.38 16.68 3.12
CA LEU A 174 16.41 17.75 2.84
C LEU A 174 16.72 19.02 3.63
N ALA A 175 17.07 18.88 4.91
CA ALA A 175 17.41 20.02 5.75
C ALA A 175 18.72 20.70 5.30
N VAL A 176 19.80 19.94 5.11
CA VAL A 176 21.12 20.48 4.74
C VAL A 176 21.12 21.17 3.37
N ASN A 177 20.41 20.60 2.41
CA ASN A 177 20.35 21.17 1.06
C ASN A 177 19.32 22.31 0.94
N ASN A 178 18.64 22.70 2.03
CA ASN A 178 17.52 23.64 2.01
C ASN A 178 16.41 23.22 1.01
N GLN A 179 16.16 21.91 0.93
CA GLN A 179 15.19 21.27 0.03
C GLN A 179 13.91 20.85 0.75
N TYR A 180 13.78 21.16 2.03
CA TYR A 180 12.57 20.90 2.79
C TYR A 180 11.42 21.82 2.34
N ILE A 181 10.20 21.31 2.41
CA ILE A 181 8.95 22.02 2.16
C ILE A 181 8.49 22.64 3.49
N PRO A 182 8.25 23.95 3.59
CA PRO A 182 7.69 24.56 4.80
C PRO A 182 6.43 23.85 5.28
N PHE A 183 6.24 23.67 6.59
CA PHE A 183 5.12 22.85 7.07
C PHE A 183 3.79 23.54 6.75
N SER A 184 3.74 24.87 6.80
CA SER A 184 2.59 25.64 6.33
C SER A 184 2.15 25.32 4.89
N LYS A 185 3.07 24.83 4.04
CA LYS A 185 2.76 24.36 2.69
C LYS A 185 2.42 22.88 2.67
N ILE A 186 3.25 22.02 3.25
CA ILE A 186 3.06 20.55 3.14
C ILE A 186 1.72 20.09 3.75
N MET A 187 1.22 20.81 4.75
CA MET A 187 -0.06 20.51 5.44
C MET A 187 -1.29 20.64 4.53
N VAL A 188 -1.21 21.44 3.46
CA VAL A 188 -2.34 21.75 2.57
C VAL A 188 -2.16 21.25 1.15
N MET A 189 -1.04 20.60 0.84
CA MET A 189 -0.75 20.11 -0.50
C MET A 189 -1.61 18.90 -0.87
N ASP A 190 -2.20 18.94 -2.07
CA ASP A 190 -2.83 17.78 -2.72
C ASP A 190 -1.90 17.10 -3.74
N VAL A 191 -2.32 15.95 -4.28
CA VAL A 191 -1.52 15.17 -5.24
C VAL A 191 -1.16 15.97 -6.50
N LYS A 192 -2.08 16.82 -6.99
CA LYS A 192 -1.84 17.62 -8.20
C LYS A 192 -0.77 18.67 -7.94
N GLN A 193 -0.84 19.34 -6.78
CA GLN A 193 0.15 20.32 -6.35
C GLN A 193 1.52 19.68 -6.11
N VAL A 194 1.58 18.49 -5.51
CA VAL A 194 2.81 17.73 -5.32
C VAL A 194 3.47 17.43 -6.67
N ILE A 195 2.71 16.90 -7.65
CA ILE A 195 3.23 16.60 -8.98
C ILE A 195 3.71 17.87 -9.70
N ALA A 196 2.88 18.92 -9.72
CA ALA A 196 3.17 20.17 -10.43
C ALA A 196 4.40 20.90 -9.87
N SER A 197 4.70 20.73 -8.58
CA SER A 197 5.85 21.37 -7.93
C SER A 197 7.22 20.82 -8.38
N GLY A 198 7.25 19.60 -8.98
CA GLY A 198 8.49 18.87 -9.21
C GLY A 198 9.18 18.36 -7.93
N GLN A 199 8.55 18.51 -6.76
CA GLN A 199 9.11 18.16 -5.46
C GLN A 199 8.53 16.87 -4.88
N ALA A 200 7.92 16.01 -5.71
CA ALA A 200 7.28 14.77 -5.27
C ALA A 200 8.19 13.94 -4.34
N ILE A 201 9.44 13.71 -4.74
CA ILE A 201 10.41 12.95 -3.92
C ILE A 201 10.64 13.61 -2.55
N ASN A 202 10.73 14.94 -2.50
CA ASN A 202 10.95 15.68 -1.26
C ASN A 202 9.70 15.64 -0.37
N PHE A 203 8.52 15.78 -0.96
CA PHE A 203 7.24 15.66 -0.27
C PHE A 203 7.13 14.31 0.45
N TYR A 204 7.27 13.20 -0.27
CA TYR A 204 7.11 11.86 0.32
C TYR A 204 8.18 11.55 1.37
N ARG A 205 9.44 11.95 1.13
CA ARG A 205 10.53 11.78 2.12
C ARG A 205 10.30 12.61 3.37
N GLN A 206 9.84 13.84 3.22
CA GLN A 206 9.55 14.70 4.36
C GLN A 206 8.33 14.21 5.13
N ALA A 207 7.25 13.84 4.45
CA ALA A 207 6.04 13.26 5.05
C ALA A 207 6.38 12.03 5.90
N MET A 208 7.17 11.10 5.34
CA MET A 208 7.68 9.94 6.08
C MET A 208 8.48 10.35 7.31
N SER A 209 9.37 11.34 7.17
CA SER A 209 10.19 11.80 8.27
C SER A 209 9.41 12.52 9.36
N MET A 210 8.34 13.24 9.02
CA MET A 210 7.44 13.85 9.97
C MET A 210 6.74 12.79 10.83
N VAL A 211 6.21 11.74 10.20
CA VAL A 211 5.61 10.61 10.93
C VAL A 211 6.66 9.89 11.79
N GLY A 212 7.83 9.60 11.21
CA GLY A 212 8.93 8.96 11.93
C GLY A 212 9.38 9.74 13.17
N PHE A 213 9.50 11.06 13.04
CA PHE A 213 9.81 11.96 14.16
C PHE A 213 8.74 11.89 15.25
N LEU A 214 7.45 11.98 14.89
CA LEU A 214 6.36 11.91 15.85
C LEU A 214 6.33 10.58 16.60
N VAL A 215 6.51 9.46 15.89
CA VAL A 215 6.51 8.11 16.45
C VAL A 215 7.76 7.86 17.31
N LYS A 216 8.95 8.24 16.84
CA LYS A 216 10.21 7.96 17.55
C LYS A 216 10.43 8.86 18.77
N MET A 217 10.06 10.14 18.69
CA MET A 217 10.33 11.09 19.78
C MET A 217 9.24 11.09 20.87
N TYR A 218 7.99 10.82 20.48
CA TYR A 218 6.86 10.92 21.41
C TYR A 218 6.13 9.58 21.64
N GLY A 219 6.50 8.53 20.89
CA GLY A 219 5.93 7.20 21.03
C GLY A 219 4.63 6.99 20.23
N SER A 220 4.39 5.73 19.86
CA SER A 220 3.22 5.32 19.05
C SER A 220 1.89 5.61 19.74
N GLY A 221 1.82 5.54 21.07
CA GLY A 221 0.60 5.88 21.83
C GLY A 221 0.17 7.34 21.67
N LYS A 222 1.14 8.28 21.67
CA LYS A 222 0.85 9.71 21.44
C LYS A 222 0.49 9.99 19.98
N PHE A 223 1.17 9.33 19.05
CA PHE A 223 0.82 9.37 17.63
C PHE A 223 -0.60 8.87 17.37
N ARG A 224 -0.99 7.74 17.98
CA ARG A 224 -2.36 7.23 17.94
C ARG A 224 -3.37 8.27 18.43
N THR A 225 -3.11 8.91 19.57
CA THR A 225 -3.98 9.97 20.09
C THR A 225 -4.10 11.11 19.09
N PHE A 226 -2.99 11.59 18.53
CA PHE A 226 -3.00 12.63 17.50
C PHE A 226 -3.87 12.27 16.29
N CYS A 227 -3.72 11.06 15.75
CA CYS A 227 -4.57 10.58 14.66
C CYS A 227 -6.04 10.46 15.07
N GLY A 228 -6.32 10.10 16.32
CA GLY A 228 -7.67 10.05 16.89
C GLY A 228 -8.35 11.42 16.95
N GLU A 229 -7.63 12.48 17.31
CA GLU A 229 -8.19 13.83 17.32
C GLU A 229 -8.53 14.32 15.90
N ILE A 230 -7.72 13.95 14.90
CA ILE A 230 -8.02 14.24 13.49
C ILE A 230 -9.26 13.47 13.03
N ARG A 231 -9.37 12.17 13.35
CA ARG A 231 -10.56 11.34 13.08
C ARG A 231 -11.82 12.01 13.64
N ASP A 232 -11.73 12.58 14.83
CA ASP A 232 -12.85 13.20 15.54
C ASP A 232 -13.13 14.64 15.04
N GLY A 233 -12.46 15.07 13.96
CA GLY A 233 -12.74 16.31 13.24
C GLY A 233 -12.03 17.55 13.80
N ARG A 234 -11.07 17.39 14.72
CA ARG A 234 -10.31 18.54 15.23
C ARG A 234 -9.31 19.05 14.21
N GLY A 235 -9.07 20.36 14.25
CA GLY A 235 -8.02 21.00 13.46
C GLY A 235 -6.62 20.49 13.84
N MET A 236 -5.66 20.68 12.93
CA MET A 236 -4.28 20.20 13.09
C MET A 236 -3.62 20.73 14.37
N ASP A 237 -3.68 22.04 14.61
CA ASP A 237 -3.07 22.67 15.78
C ASP A 237 -3.70 22.20 17.09
N ASP A 238 -5.02 21.99 17.12
CA ASP A 238 -5.72 21.44 18.30
C ASP A 238 -5.36 19.97 18.54
N SER A 239 -5.26 19.19 17.45
CA SER A 239 -4.84 17.79 17.51
C SER A 239 -3.41 17.66 18.05
N LEU A 240 -2.50 18.55 17.63
CA LEU A 240 -1.13 18.62 18.15
C LEU A 240 -1.12 18.99 19.64
N ARG A 241 -1.84 20.06 20.04
CA ARG A 241 -1.94 20.49 21.44
C ARG A 241 -2.46 19.37 22.35
N PHE A 242 -3.47 18.64 21.89
CA PHE A 242 -4.09 17.60 22.70
C PHE A 242 -3.16 16.39 22.88
N ALA A 243 -2.53 15.93 21.78
CA ALA A 243 -1.65 14.77 21.84
C ALA A 243 -0.33 15.07 22.55
N TYR A 244 0.23 16.26 22.33
CA TYR A 244 1.58 16.68 22.73
C TYR A 244 1.58 17.97 23.57
N PRO A 245 0.84 18.03 24.69
CA PRO A 245 0.56 19.28 25.42
C PRO A 245 1.81 20.02 25.91
N GLU A 246 2.87 19.27 26.24
CA GLU A 246 4.12 19.81 26.77
C GLU A 246 5.17 20.14 25.70
N SER A 247 4.88 19.90 24.42
CA SER A 247 5.91 19.93 23.38
C SER A 247 5.49 20.59 22.07
N LEU A 248 4.26 20.38 21.61
CA LEU A 248 3.82 20.86 20.28
C LEU A 248 2.46 21.57 20.39
N ARG A 249 2.47 22.90 20.33
CA ARG A 249 1.26 23.71 20.43
C ARG A 249 0.64 24.07 19.08
N ASN A 250 1.40 23.93 18.00
CA ASN A 250 0.97 24.28 16.64
C ASN A 250 1.97 23.73 15.60
N ILE A 251 1.62 23.88 14.33
CA ILE A 251 2.45 23.46 13.19
C ILE A 251 3.85 24.10 13.19
N ASN A 252 4.01 25.35 13.63
CA ASN A 252 5.32 26.02 13.63
C ASN A 252 6.27 25.41 14.67
N GLU A 253 5.77 25.06 15.86
CA GLU A 253 6.56 24.36 16.87
C GLU A 253 6.94 22.96 16.41
N LEU A 254 6.02 22.25 15.74
CA LEU A 254 6.31 20.97 15.11
C LEU A 254 7.41 21.09 14.05
N GLU A 255 7.33 22.10 13.16
CA GLU A 255 8.36 22.33 12.16
C GLU A 255 9.73 22.62 12.80
N LYS A 256 9.76 23.46 13.85
CA LYS A 256 10.98 23.78 14.58
C LYS A 256 11.59 22.55 15.24
N ALA A 257 10.79 21.77 15.95
CA ALA A 257 11.23 20.57 16.65
C ALA A 257 11.73 19.49 15.69
N TRP A 258 11.01 19.27 14.57
CA TRP A 258 11.43 18.35 13.52
C TRP A 258 12.76 18.79 12.89
N LYS A 259 12.92 20.07 12.54
CA LYS A 259 14.19 20.60 11.99
C LYS A 259 15.35 20.39 12.94
N GLN A 260 15.16 20.69 14.23
CA GLN A 260 16.19 20.49 15.24
C GLN A 260 16.62 19.02 15.31
N TYR A 261 15.66 18.11 15.42
CA TYR A 261 15.92 16.67 15.45
C TYR A 261 16.70 16.19 14.22
N VAL A 262 16.28 16.61 13.02
CA VAL A 262 16.95 16.23 11.77
C VAL A 262 18.39 16.73 11.70
N MET A 263 18.68 17.92 12.23
CA MET A 263 20.04 18.46 12.31
C MET A 263 20.90 17.66 13.30
N GLU A 264 20.38 17.35 14.48
CA GLU A 264 21.09 16.57 15.52
C GLU A 264 21.45 15.16 15.05
N GLN A 265 20.54 14.44 14.38
CA GLN A 265 20.81 13.10 13.87
C GLN A 265 21.92 13.10 12.79
N GLN A 266 22.01 14.17 12.01
CA GLN A 266 23.04 14.30 11.00
C GLN A 266 24.42 14.59 11.61
N GLU A 267 24.49 15.26 12.75
CA GLU A 267 25.74 15.47 13.50
C GLU A 267 26.19 14.17 14.19
N ALA A 268 25.27 13.42 14.79
CA ALA A 268 25.57 12.15 15.44
C ALA A 268 25.99 11.03 14.47
N GLY A 269 25.60 11.13 13.19
CA GLY A 269 25.96 10.17 12.15
C GLY A 269 27.26 10.48 11.37
N LYS A 270 27.97 11.56 11.73
CA LYS A 270 29.32 11.88 11.22
C LYS A 270 30.39 11.29 12.12
#